data_AF-A0A7S1DPX0-F1
#
_entry.id   AF-A0A7S1DPX0-F1
#
_cell.length_a   1.000
_cell.length_b   1.000
_cell.length_c   1.000
_cell.angle_alpha   90.00
_cell.angle_beta   90.00
_cell.angle_gamma   90.00
#
_symmetry.space_group_name_H-M   'P 1'
#
loop_
_entity.id
_entity.type
_entity.pdbx_description
1 polymer ?
#
loop_
_entity_poly.entity_id
_entity_poly.type
_entity_poly.pdbx_seq_one_letter_code
_entity_poly.pdbx_strand_id
1 'polypeptide(L)'
;KDGRDSYEPNIKKFFKKRGVDPDRIVFSSLFDKDVHLQAKSHANLLLDTHPYNGHMTVAEALWAGVPVVTFPGSRPASRVSLSMLRSVGVDRWTVARTPGEYRDVALSLYQSHQGCGRGYR
;
A
#
# COMPACT_ATOMS: atom_id res chain seq x y z
N LYS A 1 -6.13 12.99 25.14
CA LYS A 1 -6.74 11.80 24.50
C LYS A 1 -6.00 11.60 23.20
N ASP A 2 -5.14 10.58 23.13
CA ASP A 2 -4.41 10.25 21.90
C ASP A 2 -5.46 9.86 20.82
N GLY A 3 -5.36 10.40 19.61
CA GLY A 3 -6.39 10.26 18.58
C GLY A 3 -6.64 8.82 18.10
N ARG A 4 -5.78 7.86 18.50
CA ARG A 4 -5.83 6.43 18.16
C ARG A 4 -7.12 5.73 18.61
N ASP A 5 -7.65 6.07 19.78
CA ASP A 5 -8.88 5.46 20.33
C ASP A 5 -10.13 5.72 19.46
N SER A 6 -10.07 6.69 18.55
CA SER A 6 -11.24 7.15 17.80
C SER A 6 -11.49 6.42 16.47
N TYR A 7 -10.45 5.90 15.80
CA TYR A 7 -10.60 5.38 14.43
C TYR A 7 -10.43 3.86 14.32
N GLU A 8 -9.55 3.24 15.10
CA GLU A 8 -9.27 1.79 14.98
C GLU A 8 -10.53 0.93 15.17
N PRO A 9 -11.38 1.15 16.18
CA PRO A 9 -12.60 0.35 16.36
C PRO A 9 -13.57 0.50 15.19
N ASN A 10 -13.65 1.70 14.60
CA ASN A 10 -14.53 1.99 13.47
C ASN A 10 -14.06 1.27 12.20
N ILE A 11 -12.75 1.26 11.94
CA ILE A 11 -12.16 0.54 10.81
C ILE A 11 -12.35 -0.97 10.98
N LYS A 12 -12.01 -1.54 12.16
CA LYS A 12 -12.22 -2.97 12.43
C LYS A 12 -13.68 -3.38 12.25
N LYS A 13 -14.62 -2.57 12.74
CA LYS A 13 -16.07 -2.80 12.55
C LYS A 13 -16.49 -2.75 11.09
N PHE A 14 -15.96 -1.82 10.29
CA PHE A 14 -16.24 -1.70 8.87
C PHE A 14 -15.84 -2.95 8.08
N PHE A 15 -14.66 -3.51 8.38
CA PHE A 15 -14.13 -4.71 7.74
C PHE A 15 -14.83 -5.99 8.24
N LYS A 16 -15.14 -6.08 9.53
CA LYS A 16 -15.94 -7.20 10.09
C LYS A 16 -17.26 -7.39 9.37
N LYS A 17 -17.96 -6.28 9.09
CA LYS A 17 -19.23 -6.28 8.33
C LYS A 17 -19.09 -6.80 6.89
N ARG A 18 -17.87 -6.90 6.36
CA ARG A 18 -17.53 -7.40 5.03
C ARG A 18 -16.88 -8.78 5.06
N GLY A 19 -16.93 -9.47 6.20
CA GLY A 19 -16.37 -10.83 6.35
C GLY A 19 -14.86 -10.87 6.50
N VAL A 20 -14.20 -9.73 6.77
CA VAL A 20 -12.77 -9.70 7.09
C VAL A 20 -12.62 -9.76 8.60
N ASP A 21 -11.89 -10.78 9.08
CA ASP A 21 -11.54 -10.93 10.49
C ASP A 21 -10.76 -9.69 10.98
N PRO A 22 -11.25 -8.98 12.02
CA PRO A 22 -10.57 -7.83 12.60
C PRO A 22 -9.13 -8.08 13.06
N ASP A 23 -8.77 -9.31 13.41
CA ASP A 23 -7.42 -9.66 13.87
C ASP A 23 -6.40 -9.67 12.74
N ARG A 24 -6.85 -9.65 11.47
CA ARG A 24 -6.00 -9.45 10.29
C ARG A 24 -5.62 -7.98 10.06
N ILE A 25 -6.20 -7.05 10.84
CA ILE A 25 -5.97 -5.61 10.71
C ILE A 25 -5.11 -5.15 11.87
N VAL A 26 -3.83 -4.94 11.58
CA VAL A 26 -2.83 -4.47 12.53
C VAL A 26 -2.57 -2.98 12.31
N PHE A 27 -2.76 -2.18 13.36
CA PHE A 27 -2.37 -0.78 13.37
C PHE A 27 -0.97 -0.68 13.96
N SER A 28 -0.05 -0.08 13.21
CA SER A 28 1.29 0.19 13.73
C SER A 28 1.25 1.32 14.76
N SER A 29 2.11 1.26 15.78
CA SER A 29 2.41 2.42 16.61
C SER A 29 3.00 3.56 15.78
N LEU A 30 2.88 4.80 16.27
CA LEU A 30 3.70 5.89 15.77
C LEU A 30 5.17 5.53 16.02
N PHE A 31 5.97 5.59 14.97
CA PHE A 31 7.38 5.27 15.01
C PHE A 31 8.19 6.55 14.81
N ASP A 32 9.41 6.58 15.37
CA ASP A 32 10.44 7.50 14.90
C ASP A 32 10.75 7.20 13.42
N LYS A 33 11.17 8.22 12.68
CA LYS A 33 11.29 8.16 11.21
C LYS A 33 12.09 6.95 10.71
N ASP A 34 13.21 6.62 11.36
CA ASP A 34 14.08 5.52 10.94
C ASP A 34 13.41 4.14 11.11
N VAL A 35 12.58 4.00 12.14
CA VAL A 35 11.79 2.79 12.39
C VAL A 35 10.62 2.68 11.39
N HIS A 36 10.11 3.80 10.88
CA HIS A 36 9.06 3.81 9.86
C HIS A 36 9.50 3.19 8.52
N LEU A 37 10.72 3.49 8.07
CA LEU A 37 11.29 2.90 6.84
C LEU A 37 11.54 1.40 6.99
N GLN A 38 12.10 0.97 8.13
CA GLN A 38 12.31 -0.45 8.43
C GLN A 38 10.98 -1.20 8.49
N ALA A 39 9.97 -0.64 9.15
CA ALA A 39 8.65 -1.24 9.23
C ALA A 39 8.05 -1.49 7.83
N LYS A 40 8.26 -0.56 6.88
CA LYS A 40 7.79 -0.73 5.50
C LYS A 40 8.47 -1.88 4.78
N SER A 41 9.77 -2.11 4.99
CA SER A 41 10.50 -3.20 4.33
C SER A 41 9.92 -4.60 4.61
N HIS A 42 9.16 -4.76 5.69
CA HIS A 42 8.48 -6.01 6.01
C HIS A 42 7.22 -6.26 5.17
N ALA A 43 6.64 -5.22 4.56
CA ALA A 43 5.45 -5.33 3.73
C ALA A 43 5.77 -6.04 2.41
N ASN A 44 4.89 -6.94 1.98
CA ASN A 44 5.00 -7.56 0.66
C ASN A 44 4.51 -6.65 -0.47
N LEU A 45 3.60 -5.73 -0.15
CA LEU A 45 2.92 -4.86 -1.11
C LEU A 45 2.36 -3.64 -0.38
N LEU A 46 2.41 -2.48 -1.03
CA LEU A 46 1.68 -1.28 -0.62
C LEU A 46 0.46 -1.07 -1.53
N LEU A 47 -0.72 -0.95 -0.93
CA LEU A 47 -1.96 -0.60 -1.60
C LEU A 47 -2.19 0.90 -1.50
N ASP A 48 -2.01 1.62 -2.62
CA ASP A 48 -2.16 3.07 -2.66
C ASP A 48 -3.64 3.51 -2.67
N THR A 49 -3.92 4.69 -2.14
CA THR A 49 -5.29 5.19 -1.95
C THR A 49 -5.81 5.99 -3.14
N HIS A 50 -7.14 5.98 -3.31
CA HIS A 50 -7.87 6.77 -4.31
C HIS A 50 -9.02 7.52 -3.61
N PRO A 51 -9.33 8.79 -3.95
CA PRO A 51 -8.80 9.60 -5.06
C PRO A 51 -7.58 10.45 -4.69
N TYR A 52 -7.08 10.36 -3.46
CA TYR A 52 -5.85 11.04 -3.04
C TYR A 52 -4.80 9.98 -2.74
N ASN A 53 -3.69 10.00 -3.47
CA ASN A 53 -2.67 8.97 -3.34
C ASN A 53 -1.55 9.33 -2.36
N GLY A 54 -0.77 8.33 -1.98
CA GLY A 54 0.41 8.50 -1.18
C GLY A 54 1.49 9.28 -1.94
N HIS A 55 2.10 10.25 -1.27
CA HIS A 55 3.26 10.97 -1.81
C HIS A 55 4.52 10.41 -1.15
N MET A 56 4.82 10.88 0.07
CA MET A 56 5.97 10.43 0.85
C MET A 56 5.89 8.93 1.15
N THR A 57 4.71 8.42 1.49
CA THR A 57 4.51 7.00 1.80
C THR A 57 4.90 6.08 0.64
N VAL A 58 4.63 6.49 -0.60
CA VAL A 58 4.94 5.74 -1.83
C VAL A 58 6.44 5.83 -2.14
N ALA A 59 7.04 7.01 -2.02
CA ALA A 59 8.48 7.17 -2.19
C ALA A 59 9.27 6.28 -1.20
N GLU A 60 8.85 6.23 0.06
CA GLU A 60 9.47 5.38 1.09
C GLU A 60 9.28 3.89 0.80
N ALA A 61 8.12 3.47 0.27
CA ALA A 61 7.90 2.09 -0.13
C ALA A 61 8.82 1.67 -1.29
N LEU A 62 8.96 2.55 -2.30
CA LEU A 62 9.89 2.31 -3.42
C LEU A 62 11.34 2.23 -2.94
N TRP A 63 11.77 3.10 -2.02
CA TRP A 63 13.10 3.02 -1.41
C TRP A 63 13.32 1.73 -0.62
N ALA A 64 12.29 1.22 0.04
CA ALA A 64 12.35 -0.04 0.77
C ALA A 64 12.22 -1.29 -0.12
N GLY A 65 12.15 -1.13 -1.45
CA GLY A 65 11.97 -2.24 -2.40
C GLY A 65 10.57 -2.87 -2.36
N VAL A 66 9.59 -2.19 -1.76
CA VAL A 66 8.21 -2.68 -1.63
C VAL A 66 7.42 -2.29 -2.88
N PRO A 67 6.84 -3.26 -3.61
CA PRO A 67 6.00 -2.93 -4.76
C PRO A 67 4.75 -2.16 -4.32
N VAL A 68 4.32 -1.21 -5.15
CA VAL A 68 3.16 -0.34 -4.90
C VAL A 68 2.13 -0.59 -5.99
N VAL A 69 0.85 -0.76 -5.63
CA VAL A 69 -0.26 -0.76 -6.59
C VAL A 69 -0.99 0.56 -6.52
N THR A 70 -1.24 1.20 -7.66
CA THR A 70 -1.99 2.47 -7.71
C THR A 70 -3.12 2.44 -8.75
N PHE A 71 -4.18 3.19 -8.47
CA PHE A 71 -5.31 3.43 -9.38
C PHE A 71 -5.47 4.95 -9.59
N PRO A 72 -4.77 5.54 -10.58
CA PRO A 72 -4.71 6.97 -10.75
C PRO A 72 -6.02 7.52 -11.29
N GLY A 73 -6.44 8.66 -10.74
CA GLY A 73 -7.56 9.44 -11.27
C GLY A 73 -7.10 10.48 -12.30
N SER A 74 -7.98 11.46 -12.55
CA SER A 74 -7.74 12.58 -13.46
C SER A 74 -7.06 13.78 -12.80
N ARG A 75 -7.07 13.87 -11.46
CA ARG A 75 -6.54 15.03 -10.72
C ARG A 75 -5.08 14.85 -10.33
N PRO A 76 -4.27 15.92 -10.20
CA PRO A 76 -2.87 15.81 -9.79
C PRO A 76 -2.65 15.03 -8.49
N ALA A 77 -3.47 15.28 -7.47
CA ALA A 77 -3.45 14.57 -6.18
C ALA A 77 -3.75 13.06 -6.27
N SER A 78 -4.21 12.60 -7.43
CA SER A 78 -4.47 11.19 -7.73
C SER A 78 -3.44 10.59 -8.68
N ARG A 79 -2.34 11.30 -8.98
CA ARG A 79 -1.35 10.92 -10.00
C ARG A 79 0.11 11.02 -9.56
N VAL A 80 0.37 11.33 -8.28
CA VAL A 80 1.75 11.40 -7.78
C VAL A 80 2.42 10.02 -7.81
N SER A 81 1.76 8.98 -7.28
CA SER A 81 2.28 7.61 -7.34
C SER A 81 2.52 7.13 -8.76
N LEU A 82 1.61 7.45 -9.70
CA LEU A 82 1.78 7.13 -11.12
C LEU A 82 3.06 7.75 -11.69
N SER A 83 3.34 9.01 -11.36
CA SER A 83 4.56 9.69 -11.78
C SER A 83 5.80 8.96 -11.27
N MET A 84 5.83 8.62 -9.98
CA MET A 84 6.96 7.90 -9.36
C MET A 84 7.17 6.52 -9.99
N LEU A 85 6.10 5.75 -10.19
CA LEU A 85 6.16 4.39 -10.77
C LEU A 85 6.63 4.39 -12.22
N ARG A 86 6.28 5.42 -13.00
CA ARG A 86 6.80 5.64 -14.35
C ARG A 86 8.29 5.98 -14.33
N SER A 87 8.71 6.86 -13.42
CA SER A 87 10.11 7.26 -13.29
C SER A 87 11.04 6.08 -12.98
N VAL A 88 10.57 5.08 -12.23
CA VAL A 88 11.33 3.85 -11.95
C VAL A 88 11.04 2.70 -12.94
N GLY A 89 10.19 2.92 -13.95
CA GLY A 89 9.96 1.97 -15.04
C GLY A 89 9.13 0.73 -14.71
N VAL A 90 8.31 0.77 -13.65
CA VAL A 90 7.50 -0.38 -13.20
C VAL A 90 5.99 -0.20 -13.38
N ASP A 91 5.57 0.91 -14.00
CA ASP A 91 4.16 1.30 -14.15
C ASP A 91 3.32 0.25 -14.88
N ARG A 92 3.91 -0.45 -15.87
CA ARG A 92 3.22 -1.49 -16.65
C ARG A 92 2.66 -2.66 -15.82
N TRP A 93 3.18 -2.89 -14.61
CA TRP A 93 2.75 -3.98 -13.74
C TRP A 93 2.08 -3.51 -12.45
N THR A 94 2.07 -2.21 -12.19
CA THR A 94 1.68 -1.64 -10.89
C THR A 94 0.52 -0.65 -10.99
N VAL A 95 0.19 -0.18 -12.19
CA VAL A 95 -0.85 0.82 -12.43
C VAL A 95 -2.10 0.16 -13.00
N ALA A 96 -3.19 0.23 -12.24
CA ALA A 96 -4.50 -0.22 -12.67
C ALA A 96 -5.32 0.91 -13.31
N ARG A 97 -6.29 0.56 -14.16
CA ARG A 97 -7.20 1.51 -14.84
C ARG A 97 -8.64 1.39 -14.35
N THR A 98 -8.95 0.36 -13.57
CA THR A 98 -10.26 0.16 -12.95
C THR A 98 -10.11 -0.39 -11.52
N PRO A 99 -11.14 -0.29 -10.66
CA PRO A 99 -11.13 -0.94 -9.36
C PRO A 99 -10.96 -2.47 -9.43
N GLY A 100 -11.49 -3.12 -10.48
CA GLY A 100 -11.30 -4.56 -10.70
C GLY A 100 -9.84 -4.90 -11.02
N GLU A 101 -9.25 -4.14 -11.95
CA GLU A 101 -7.83 -4.29 -12.30
C GLU A 101 -6.91 -3.99 -11.11
N TYR A 102 -7.26 -3.03 -10.24
CA TYR A 102 -6.49 -2.73 -9.03
C TYR A 102 -6.40 -3.95 -8.11
N ARG A 103 -7.52 -4.65 -7.91
CA ARG A 103 -7.54 -5.93 -7.18
C ARG A 103 -6.69 -6.98 -7.88
N ASP A 104 -6.84 -7.13 -9.20
CA ASP A 104 -6.18 -8.20 -9.95
C ASP A 104 -4.65 -7.99 -10.00
N VAL A 105 -4.18 -6.76 -10.16
CA VAL A 105 -2.77 -6.37 -10.04
C VAL A 105 -2.23 -6.69 -8.65
N ALA A 106 -2.97 -6.33 -7.59
CA ALA A 106 -2.55 -6.61 -6.22
C ALA A 106 -2.40 -8.12 -5.96
N LEU A 107 -3.33 -8.93 -6.46
CA LEU A 107 -3.26 -10.39 -6.35
C LEU A 107 -2.08 -10.97 -7.13
N SER A 108 -1.87 -10.50 -8.37
CA SER A 108 -0.76 -10.94 -9.23
C SER A 108 0.61 -10.67 -8.60
N LEU A 109 0.82 -9.46 -8.06
CA LEU A 109 2.06 -9.09 -7.39
C LEU A 109 2.28 -9.88 -6.10
N TYR A 110 1.22 -10.07 -5.30
CA TYR A 110 1.31 -10.87 -4.08
C TYR A 110 1.70 -12.32 -4.37
N GLN A 111 1.07 -12.95 -5.37
CA GLN A 111 1.37 -14.33 -5.76
C GLN A 111 2.77 -14.48 -6.33
N SER A 112 3.21 -13.54 -7.17
CA SER A 112 4.57 -13.53 -7.75
C SER A 112 5.64 -13.38 -6.66
N HIS A 113 5.36 -12.61 -5.61
CA HIS A 113 6.26 -12.46 -4.46
C HIS A 113 6.33 -13.73 -3.59
N GLN A 114 5.27 -14.54 -3.50
CA GLN A 114 5.32 -15.81 -2.73
C GLN A 114 6.16 -16.89 -3.41
N GLY A 115 6.22 -16.90 -4.75
CA GLY A 115 7.01 -17.87 -5.52
C GLY A 115 8.52 -17.58 -5.54
N CYS A 116 8.91 -16.33 -5.30
CA CYS A 116 10.30 -15.90 -5.24
C CYS A 116 10.74 -15.88 -3.77
N GLY A 117 11.18 -17.01 -3.23
CA GLY A 117 11.69 -17.09 -1.85
C GLY A 117 12.67 -15.95 -1.59
N ARG A 118 12.46 -15.15 -0.53
CA ARG A 118 13.17 -13.91 -0.20
C ARG A 118 14.69 -14.05 -0.31
N GLY A 119 15.22 -13.82 -1.50
CA GLY A 119 16.63 -13.72 -1.84
C GLY A 119 17.03 -12.27 -2.01
N TYR A 120 16.82 -11.47 -0.97
CA TYR A 120 17.46 -10.16 -0.81
C TYR A 120 17.93 -10.09 0.65
N ARG A 121 19.16 -10.58 0.87
CA ARG A 121 20.03 -10.10 1.94
C ARG A 121 20.94 -9.05 1.34
#